data_AF-A0A953JV13-F1
#
_entry.id   AF-A0A953JV13-F1
#
_cell.length_a   1.000
_cell.length_b   1.000
_cell.length_c   1.000
_cell.angle_alpha   90.00
_cell.angle_beta   90.00
_cell.angle_gamma   90.00
#
_symmetry.space_group_name_H-M   'P 1'
#
loop_
_entity.id
_entity.type
_entity.pdbx_description
1 polymer ?
#
loop_
_entity_poly.entity_id
_entity_poly.type
_entity_poly.pdbx_seq_one_letter_code
_entity_poly.pdbx_strand_id
1 'polypeptide(L)'
;PADPAPADAPATDAPPADAAPPAADAKPADAKPKTPEEIERIKAENKRKQDEYDAKVKKGQEKVKELNDRFADWYYVISDDIYKKVHLTRADIMKKVDPANVPDGAGALDALKQGIDAVPAAPAVPAQP
;
A
#
# COMPACT_ATOMS: atom_id res chain seq x y z
N PRO A 1 -48.48 -13.33 12.39
CA PRO A 1 -48.19 -14.13 11.18
C PRO A 1 -46.80 -14.74 11.34
N ALA A 2 -46.67 -16.02 11.01
CA ALA A 2 -45.53 -16.88 11.31
C ALA A 2 -44.30 -16.61 10.41
N ASP A 3 -43.12 -16.81 11.00
CA ASP A 3 -41.79 -17.05 10.38
C ASP A 3 -41.76 -18.36 9.54
N PRO A 4 -40.75 -18.66 8.67
CA PRO A 4 -39.32 -18.33 8.87
C PRO A 4 -38.46 -18.01 7.61
N ALA A 5 -37.22 -17.61 7.88
CA ALA A 5 -36.07 -17.63 6.96
C ALA A 5 -35.59 -19.06 6.62
N PRO A 6 -34.77 -19.21 5.56
CA PRO A 6 -33.37 -19.67 5.74
C PRO A 6 -32.40 -18.74 4.97
N ALA A 7 -31.26 -18.29 5.51
CA ALA A 7 -30.04 -19.02 5.91
C ALA A 7 -29.29 -19.69 4.75
N ASP A 8 -28.04 -19.22 4.55
CA ASP A 8 -26.87 -19.84 3.89
C ASP A 8 -26.89 -20.16 2.38
N ALA A 9 -26.02 -19.48 1.62
CA ALA A 9 -24.79 -20.07 1.06
C ALA A 9 -24.00 -19.04 0.21
N PRO A 10 -22.67 -19.17 0.13
CA PRO A 10 -21.76 -18.11 -0.32
C PRO A 10 -21.58 -18.10 -1.84
N ALA A 11 -21.44 -16.90 -2.41
CA ALA A 11 -20.89 -16.75 -3.76
C ALA A 11 -19.38 -17.04 -3.69
N THR A 12 -19.05 -18.32 -3.83
CA THR A 12 -17.71 -18.85 -4.06
C THR A 12 -17.29 -18.46 -5.47
N ASP A 13 -16.58 -17.36 -5.64
CA ASP A 13 -15.92 -17.04 -6.92
C ASP A 13 -14.52 -17.65 -6.90
N ALA A 14 -14.48 -18.93 -7.25
CA ALA A 14 -13.26 -19.69 -7.52
C ALA A 14 -12.75 -19.32 -8.94
N PRO A 15 -11.44 -19.47 -9.21
CA PRO A 15 -10.68 -18.71 -10.19
C PRO A 15 -11.02 -19.07 -11.64
N PRO A 16 -10.78 -18.17 -12.63
CA PRO A 16 -10.77 -18.58 -14.02
C PRO A 16 -9.55 -19.49 -14.23
N ALA A 17 -9.81 -20.80 -14.16
CA ALA A 17 -9.02 -21.80 -14.84
C ALA A 17 -9.32 -21.70 -16.35
N ASP A 18 -8.26 -21.93 -17.12
CA ASP A 18 -8.29 -22.25 -18.55
C ASP A 18 -8.34 -21.08 -19.55
N ALA A 19 -7.17 -20.50 -19.76
CA ALA A 19 -6.77 -20.02 -21.08
C ALA A 19 -5.38 -20.61 -21.39
N ALA A 20 -5.37 -21.86 -21.84
CA ALA A 20 -4.21 -22.45 -22.48
C ALA A 20 -3.72 -21.53 -23.62
N PRO A 21 -2.41 -21.29 -23.76
CA PRO A 21 -1.88 -20.39 -24.77
C PRO A 21 -2.14 -20.98 -26.17
N PRO A 22 -2.57 -20.19 -27.17
CA PRO A 22 -2.44 -20.63 -28.55
C PRO A 22 -0.94 -20.74 -28.84
N ALA A 23 -0.45 -21.99 -28.87
CA ALA A 23 0.76 -22.36 -29.56
C ALA A 23 0.54 -22.06 -31.05
N ALA A 24 0.82 -20.82 -31.45
CA ALA A 24 0.92 -20.44 -32.83
C ALA A 24 2.34 -20.79 -33.28
N ASP A 25 2.43 -21.83 -34.11
CA ASP A 25 3.57 -22.23 -34.92
C ASP A 25 4.43 -21.04 -35.38
N ALA A 26 5.54 -20.79 -34.67
CA ALA A 26 6.65 -20.03 -35.21
C ALA A 26 7.43 -20.94 -36.18
N LYS A 27 6.86 -21.13 -37.38
CA LYS A 27 7.56 -21.68 -38.54
C LYS A 27 8.91 -20.95 -38.68
N PRO A 28 10.07 -21.64 -38.67
CA PRO A 28 11.34 -20.97 -38.90
C PRO A 28 11.32 -20.38 -40.30
N ALA A 29 11.20 -19.05 -40.37
CA ALA A 29 11.34 -18.28 -41.59
C ALA A 29 12.74 -18.52 -42.14
N ASP A 30 12.80 -18.95 -43.41
CA ASP A 30 13.95 -18.97 -44.31
C ASP A 30 15.33 -18.72 -43.68
N ALA A 31 15.97 -19.80 -43.23
CA ALA A 31 17.39 -19.79 -42.92
C ALA A 31 18.20 -19.79 -44.23
N LYS A 32 18.28 -18.63 -44.91
CA LYS A 32 19.34 -18.40 -45.90
C LYS A 32 20.70 -18.61 -45.22
N PRO A 33 21.67 -19.32 -45.84
CA PRO A 33 22.99 -19.45 -45.27
C PRO A 33 23.60 -18.06 -45.12
N LYS A 34 23.75 -17.60 -43.87
CA LYS A 34 24.36 -16.32 -43.54
C LYS A 34 25.86 -16.48 -43.67
N THR A 35 26.51 -15.54 -44.37
CA THR A 35 27.97 -15.47 -44.41
C THR A 35 28.52 -15.27 -42.99
N PRO A 36 29.75 -15.71 -42.70
CA PRO A 36 30.36 -15.55 -41.38
C PRO A 36 30.34 -14.09 -40.88
N GLU A 37 30.54 -13.13 -41.78
CA GLU A 37 30.46 -11.69 -41.49
C GLU A 37 29.06 -11.23 -41.04
N GLU A 38 28.00 -11.79 -41.62
CA GLU A 38 26.63 -11.45 -41.26
C GLU A 38 26.22 -12.09 -39.93
N ILE A 39 26.75 -13.29 -39.63
CA ILE A 39 26.61 -13.93 -38.32
C ILE A 39 27.29 -13.08 -37.24
N GLU A 40 28.49 -12.57 -37.50
CA GLU A 40 29.22 -11.71 -36.56
C GLU A 40 28.50 -10.38 -36.32
N ARG A 41 27.97 -9.73 -37.37
CA ARG A 41 27.14 -8.53 -37.21
C ARG A 41 25.91 -8.78 -36.36
N ILE A 42 25.19 -9.87 -36.60
CA ILE A 42 23.98 -10.21 -35.84
C ILE A 42 24.32 -10.51 -34.38
N LYS A 43 25.43 -11.21 -34.11
CA LYS A 43 25.90 -11.45 -32.73
C LYS A 43 26.25 -10.15 -32.03
N ALA A 44 26.96 -9.24 -32.70
CA ALA A 44 27.33 -7.95 -32.13
C ALA A 44 26.08 -7.09 -31.84
N GLU A 45 25.12 -7.06 -32.76
CA GLU A 45 23.87 -6.31 -32.57
C GLU A 45 23.01 -6.88 -31.45
N ASN A 46 22.87 -8.21 -31.38
CA ASN A 46 22.15 -8.88 -30.29
C ASN A 46 22.83 -8.64 -28.94
N LYS A 47 24.16 -8.71 -28.89
CA LYS A 47 24.91 -8.40 -27.68
C LYS A 47 24.66 -6.97 -27.22
N ARG A 48 24.71 -5.98 -28.13
CA ARG A 48 24.38 -4.59 -27.79
C ARG A 48 22.97 -4.45 -27.21
N LYS A 49 21.98 -5.10 -27.83
CA LYS A 49 20.59 -5.07 -27.35
C LYS A 49 20.44 -5.74 -25.97
N GLN A 50 21.17 -6.83 -25.74
CA GLN A 50 21.22 -7.52 -24.45
C GLN A 50 21.81 -6.60 -23.38
N ASP A 51 22.97 -5.99 -23.67
CA ASP A 51 23.66 -5.09 -22.74
C ASP A 51 22.79 -3.86 -22.41
N GLU A 52 22.09 -3.29 -23.40
CA GLU A 52 21.14 -2.19 -23.18
C GLU A 52 19.94 -2.59 -22.32
N TYR A 53 19.44 -3.81 -22.48
CA TYR A 53 18.36 -4.34 -21.66
C TYR A 53 18.84 -4.55 -20.21
N ASP A 54 19.97 -5.22 -20.03
CA ASP A 54 20.54 -5.50 -18.71
C ASP A 54 20.87 -4.21 -17.95
N ALA A 55 21.37 -3.17 -18.65
CA ALA A 55 21.60 -1.86 -18.07
C ALA A 55 20.29 -1.20 -17.58
N LYS A 56 19.21 -1.29 -18.36
CA LYS A 56 17.89 -0.76 -17.96
C LYS A 56 17.30 -1.52 -16.78
N VAL A 57 17.41 -2.85 -16.77
CA VAL A 57 16.95 -3.70 -15.67
C VAL A 57 17.71 -3.36 -14.39
N LYS A 58 19.04 -3.29 -14.46
CA LYS A 58 19.89 -2.94 -13.31
C LYS A 58 19.52 -1.57 -12.75
N LYS A 59 19.38 -0.56 -13.62
CA LYS A 59 18.97 0.79 -13.21
C LYS A 59 17.58 0.81 -12.56
N GLY A 60 16.65 0.01 -13.07
CA GLY A 60 15.32 -0.16 -12.48
C GLY A 60 15.39 -0.79 -11.09
N GLN A 61 16.16 -1.87 -10.93
CA GLN A 61 16.37 -2.55 -9.65
C GLN A 61 17.03 -1.63 -8.61
N GLU A 62 18.06 -0.87 -9.01
CA GLU A 62 18.70 0.14 -8.17
C GLU A 62 17.70 1.19 -7.71
N LYS A 63 16.82 1.66 -8.62
CA LYS A 63 15.82 2.66 -8.26
C LYS A 63 14.76 2.13 -7.30
N VAL A 64 14.30 0.90 -7.51
CA VAL A 64 13.38 0.22 -6.58
C VAL A 64 14.04 0.07 -5.21
N LYS A 65 15.32 -0.33 -5.17
CA LYS A 65 16.06 -0.44 -3.92
C LYS A 65 16.18 0.91 -3.20
N GLU A 66 16.58 1.97 -3.90
CA GLU A 66 16.68 3.32 -3.34
C GLU A 66 15.34 3.79 -2.76
N LEU A 67 14.24 3.57 -3.49
CA LEU A 67 12.90 3.93 -3.02
C LEU A 67 12.50 3.10 -1.80
N ASN A 68 12.77 1.79 -1.82
CA ASN A 68 12.46 0.91 -0.69
C ASN A 68 13.27 1.31 0.54
N ASP A 69 14.58 1.54 0.42
CA ASP A 69 15.42 1.98 1.55
C ASP A 69 14.97 3.34 2.11
N ARG A 70 14.46 4.24 1.25
CA ARG A 70 14.00 5.57 1.69
C ARG A 70 12.61 5.55 2.35
N PHE A 71 11.72 4.65 1.92
CA PHE A 71 10.30 4.72 2.27
C PHE A 71 9.77 3.50 3.03
N ALA A 72 10.51 2.37 3.08
CA ALA A 72 10.08 1.16 3.78
C ALA A 72 9.86 1.41 5.27
N ASP A 73 10.72 2.19 5.90
CA ASP A 73 10.63 2.49 7.33
C ASP A 73 9.48 3.47 7.65
N TRP A 74 8.95 4.18 6.65
CA TRP A 74 7.89 5.19 6.83
C TRP A 74 6.48 4.61 6.62
N TYR A 75 6.34 3.55 5.83
CA TYR A 75 5.04 2.97 5.50
C TYR A 75 4.97 1.51 5.92
N TYR A 76 4.37 1.26 7.08
CA TYR A 76 4.01 -0.09 7.50
C TYR A 76 2.74 -0.55 6.79
N VAL A 77 2.83 -1.68 6.09
CA VAL A 77 1.65 -2.41 5.62
C VAL A 77 1.09 -3.19 6.80
N ILE A 78 0.02 -2.67 7.39
CA ILE A 78 -0.71 -3.33 8.49
C ILE A 78 -2.04 -3.87 7.96
N SER A 79 -2.50 -4.98 8.55
CA SER A 79 -3.83 -5.52 8.22
C SER A 79 -4.93 -4.55 8.68
N ASP A 80 -6.08 -4.59 8.00
CA ASP A 80 -7.22 -3.72 8.29
C ASP A 80 -7.67 -3.80 9.77
N ASP A 81 -7.61 -5.00 10.37
CA ASP A 81 -7.89 -5.21 11.79
C ASP A 81 -6.93 -4.46 12.72
N ILE A 82 -5.63 -4.42 12.39
CA ILE A 82 -4.64 -3.67 13.17
C ILE A 82 -4.79 -2.17 12.92
N TYR A 83 -5.06 -1.76 11.68
CA TYR A 83 -5.32 -0.36 11.34
C TYR A 83 -6.48 0.21 12.16
N LYS A 84 -7.61 -0.49 12.24
CA LYS A 84 -8.77 -0.06 13.04
C LYS A 84 -8.49 0.10 14.53
N LYS A 85 -7.53 -0.66 15.07
CA LYS A 85 -7.14 -0.56 16.50
C LYS A 85 -6.26 0.66 16.78
N VAL A 86 -5.40 1.03 15.83
CA VAL A 86 -4.46 2.17 16.00
C VAL A 86 -5.09 3.48 15.53
N HIS A 87 -5.95 3.42 14.51
CA HIS A 87 -6.63 4.58 13.94
C HIS A 87 -7.87 4.95 14.75
N LEU A 88 -7.68 5.66 15.86
CA LEU A 88 -8.77 6.23 16.65
C LEU A 88 -9.48 7.33 15.87
N THR A 89 -10.80 7.22 15.74
CA THR A 89 -11.61 8.27 15.11
C THR A 89 -11.89 9.40 16.10
N ARG A 90 -12.33 10.57 15.60
CA ARG A 90 -12.74 11.71 16.44
C ARG A 90 -13.78 11.30 17.49
N ALA A 91 -14.68 10.38 17.15
CA ALA A 91 -15.71 9.91 18.06
C ALA A 91 -15.13 9.10 19.23
N ASP A 92 -14.04 8.37 19.01
CA ASP A 92 -13.36 7.56 20.02
C ASP A 92 -12.56 8.42 21.01
N ILE A 93 -12.13 9.61 20.59
CA ILE A 93 -11.37 10.55 21.41
C ILE A 93 -12.31 11.53 22.15
N MET A 94 -13.52 11.76 21.61
CA MET A 94 -14.44 12.74 22.17
C MET A 94 -15.39 12.16 23.20
N LYS A 95 -15.28 12.67 24.43
CA LYS A 95 -16.31 12.47 25.44
C LYS A 95 -17.57 13.24 25.05
N LYS A 96 -18.65 12.52 24.76
CA LYS A 96 -19.96 13.12 24.52
C LYS A 96 -20.43 13.81 25.79
N VAL A 97 -20.65 15.12 25.72
CA VAL A 97 -21.21 15.88 26.83
C VAL A 97 -22.71 15.59 26.87
N ASP A 98 -23.19 15.13 28.02
CA ASP A 98 -24.62 14.99 28.26
C ASP A 98 -25.25 16.40 28.21
N PRO A 99 -26.27 16.66 27.38
CA PRO A 99 -26.94 17.95 27.36
C PRO A 99 -27.51 18.38 28.72
N ALA A 100 -27.77 17.43 29.64
CA ALA A 100 -28.17 17.73 31.02
C ALA A 100 -27.01 18.26 31.91
N ASN A 101 -25.76 18.04 31.49
CA ASN A 101 -24.54 18.52 32.16
C ASN A 101 -23.88 19.70 31.44
N VAL A 102 -24.56 20.32 30.46
CA VAL A 102 -24.09 21.57 29.84
C VAL A 102 -24.56 22.72 30.72
N PRO A 103 -23.66 23.40 31.46
CA PRO A 103 -24.06 24.54 32.25
C PRO A 103 -24.43 25.69 31.30
N ASP A 104 -25.45 26.45 31.65
CA ASP A 104 -25.85 27.68 31.00
C ASP A 104 -24.75 28.75 31.09
N GLY A 105 -24.84 29.80 30.26
CA GLY A 105 -23.71 30.61 29.79
C GLY A 105 -22.64 31.03 30.83
N ALA A 106 -23.02 31.29 32.08
CA ALA A 106 -22.07 31.59 33.16
C ALA A 106 -21.28 30.36 33.65
N GLY A 107 -21.95 29.20 33.81
CA GLY A 107 -21.28 27.95 34.19
C GLY A 107 -20.47 27.33 33.05
N ALA A 108 -20.81 27.60 31.78
CA ALA A 108 -20.04 27.13 30.63
C ALA A 108 -18.64 27.78 30.56
N LEU A 109 -18.56 29.07 30.88
CA LEU A 109 -17.30 29.82 30.96
C LEU A 109 -16.42 29.33 32.11
N ASP A 110 -17.01 29.04 33.27
CA ASP A 110 -16.28 28.55 34.43
C ASP A 110 -15.76 27.11 34.21
N ALA A 111 -16.58 26.24 33.62
CA ALA A 111 -16.17 24.87 33.24
C ALA A 111 -15.06 24.86 32.18
N LEU A 112 -15.11 25.77 31.20
CA LEU A 112 -14.05 25.90 30.20
C LEU A 112 -12.74 26.38 30.85
N LYS A 113 -12.81 27.35 31.77
CA LYS A 113 -11.65 27.85 32.50
C LYS A 113 -11.01 26.73 33.35
N GLN A 114 -11.81 25.97 34.09
CA GLN A 114 -11.33 24.83 34.88
C GLN A 114 -10.70 23.74 33.99
N GLY A 115 -11.27 23.48 32.81
CA GLY A 115 -10.71 22.52 31.85
C GLY A 115 -9.36 22.94 31.27
N ILE A 116 -9.15 24.24 31.06
CA ILE A 116 -7.87 24.80 30.59
C ILE A 116 -6.82 24.78 31.72
N ASP A 117 -7.23 25.11 32.95
CA ASP A 117 -6.36 25.12 34.13
C ASP A 117 -5.97 23.69 34.58
N ALA A 118 -6.76 22.67 34.23
CA ALA A 118 -6.51 21.26 34.53
C ALA A 118 -5.61 20.53 33.52
N VAL A 119 -5.18 21.18 32.43
CA VAL A 119 -4.19 20.60 31.51
C VAL A 119 -2.83 20.60 32.21
N PRO A 120 -2.24 19.44 32.52
CA PRO A 120 -0.91 19.40 33.13
C PRO A 120 0.10 20.01 32.14
N ALA A 121 0.98 20.87 32.65
CA ALA A 121 2.09 21.40 31.87
C ALA A 121 2.85 20.23 31.22
N ALA A 122 3.06 20.30 29.91
CA ALA A 122 3.76 19.26 29.17
C ALA A 122 5.10 18.95 29.86
N PRO A 123 5.49 17.67 30.01
CA PRO A 123 6.75 17.32 30.66
C PRO A 123 7.90 18.01 29.92
N ALA A 124 8.74 18.72 30.68
CA ALA A 124 9.93 19.36 30.13
C ALA A 124 10.81 18.29 29.48
N VAL A 125 10.97 18.38 28.16
CA VAL A 125 11.89 17.52 27.42
C VAL A 125 13.30 17.81 27.96
N PRO A 126 14.00 16.84 28.57
CA PRO A 126 15.37 17.08 29.01
C PRO A 126 16.23 17.34 27.78
N ALA A 127 17.00 18.42 27.82
CA ALA A 127 18.01 18.71 26.80
C ALA A 127 19.01 17.54 26.78
N GLN A 128 19.05 16.80 25.66
CA GLN A 128 20.10 15.82 25.43
C GLN A 128 21.46 16.53 25.29
N PRO A 129 22.55 15.91 25.76
CA PRO A 129 23.89 16.50 25.74
C PRO A 129 24.44 16.72 24.33
#